data_AF-A0A0F3NXJ0-F1
#
_entry.id   AF-A0A0F3NXJ0-F1
#
_cell.length_a   1.000
_cell.length_b   1.000
_cell.length_c   1.000
_cell.angle_alpha   90.00
_cell.angle_beta   90.00
_cell.angle_gamma   90.00
#
_symmetry.space_group_name_H-M   'P 1'
#
loop_
_entity.id
_entity.type
_entity.pdbx_description
1 polymer ?
#
loop_
_entity_poly.entity_id
_entity_poly.type
_entity_poly.pdbx_seq_one_letter_code
_entity_poly.pdbx_strand_id
1 'polypeptide(L)'
;MLRNEFIEKVKQISKENLVFIDESGIEDNACREYGWSIKGTRCYGNKAYQHKSRVSMIAVLCNNQIIAPVIFEGNCNKAIFTTYVETILIKELPPGQIVIMDNINFHKNTIIKVLIESVGCSILFLPTYSPDLNPIEHYWFKIKNEIRKVTAQFKDISIAVEHLMKFICIVPISYVIAIRANLLNADIGVEIKDYGTRGHVFPIIEKSLLEVIIAKLNAASKSGLLNQMQLEFQEKVRQKIMRPVPVKNLSKATENKTRIYDSTYAQKDDIKTKNGIIIVKGGTKINPLEIINWGEPLILIDGDDEDQVAWAKSRPGKIVLVNGNPIELSNLLGRHVFFDQLSFLSTKFKIQAVLAIIEQENTVLKISEVSTY
;
A
#
# COMPACT_ATOMS: atom_id res chain seq x y z
N MET A 1 3.71 -20.77 -6.47
CA MET A 1 4.77 -21.47 -5.72
C MET A 1 4.16 -22.00 -4.46
N LEU A 2 4.38 -23.28 -4.15
CA LEU A 2 3.94 -23.87 -2.89
C LEU A 2 4.82 -23.37 -1.75
N ARG A 3 4.29 -23.40 -0.53
CA ARG A 3 4.99 -22.88 0.66
C ARG A 3 6.37 -23.54 0.89
N ASN A 4 6.45 -24.85 0.74
CA ASN A 4 7.71 -25.58 0.93
C ASN A 4 8.74 -25.27 -0.16
N GLU A 5 8.31 -25.11 -1.42
CA GLU A 5 9.18 -24.71 -2.52
C GLU A 5 9.79 -23.33 -2.28
N PHE A 6 9.00 -22.39 -1.76
CA PHE A 6 9.47 -21.07 -1.39
C PHE A 6 10.54 -21.14 -0.30
N ILE A 7 10.29 -21.90 0.76
CA ILE A 7 11.24 -22.06 1.87
C ILE A 7 12.57 -22.64 1.37
N GLU A 8 12.53 -23.69 0.57
CA GLU A 8 13.75 -24.30 0.03
C GLU A 8 14.51 -23.36 -0.91
N LYS A 9 13.78 -22.57 -1.73
CA LYS A 9 14.41 -21.56 -2.59
C LYS A 9 15.09 -20.46 -1.76
N VAL A 10 14.42 -19.93 -0.74
CA VAL A 10 14.95 -18.85 0.11
C VAL A 10 16.16 -19.31 0.93
N LYS A 11 16.18 -20.58 1.39
CA LYS A 11 17.33 -21.16 2.11
C LYS A 11 18.62 -21.17 1.28
N GLN A 12 18.52 -21.26 -0.04
CA GLN A 12 19.67 -21.28 -0.95
C GLN A 12 20.23 -19.88 -1.24
N ILE A 13 19.53 -18.83 -0.85
CA ILE A 13 19.90 -17.44 -1.12
C ILE A 13 20.54 -16.84 0.14
N SER A 14 21.69 -16.19 -0.03
CA SER A 14 22.34 -15.48 1.07
C SER A 14 21.45 -14.34 1.60
N LYS A 15 21.45 -14.13 2.91
CA LYS A 15 20.53 -13.19 3.58
C LYS A 15 20.67 -11.75 3.09
N GLU A 16 21.86 -11.35 2.70
CA GLU A 16 22.22 -10.06 2.12
C GLU A 16 21.60 -9.79 0.75
N ASN A 17 21.18 -10.84 0.06
CA ASN A 17 20.49 -10.75 -1.22
C ASN A 17 18.97 -10.79 -1.07
N LEU A 18 18.44 -10.94 0.15
CA LEU A 18 17.00 -10.99 0.42
C LEU A 18 16.50 -9.64 0.90
N VAL A 19 15.48 -9.14 0.20
CA VAL A 19 14.90 -7.82 0.45
C VAL A 19 13.40 -7.97 0.63
N PHE A 20 12.91 -7.81 1.85
CA PHE A 20 11.49 -8.02 2.17
C PHE A 20 10.74 -6.69 2.19
N ILE A 21 9.69 -6.55 1.38
CA ILE A 21 8.87 -5.34 1.31
C ILE A 21 7.50 -5.64 1.87
N ASP A 22 6.98 -4.69 2.64
CA ASP A 22 5.62 -4.79 3.18
C ASP A 22 5.07 -3.42 3.59
N GLU A 23 3.76 -3.38 3.75
CA GLU A 23 2.99 -2.22 4.18
C GLU A 23 2.27 -2.48 5.50
N SER A 24 2.42 -1.55 6.44
CA SER A 24 1.68 -1.60 7.70
C SER A 24 1.06 -0.24 7.98
N GLY A 25 -0.15 -0.23 8.54
CA GLY A 25 -0.77 1.01 9.00
C GLY A 25 -1.16 0.96 10.47
N ILE A 26 -1.43 2.15 10.98
CA ILE A 26 -1.84 2.42 12.35
C ILE A 26 -2.95 3.47 12.36
N GLU A 27 -4.02 3.17 13.07
CA GLU A 27 -5.17 4.06 13.26
C GLU A 27 -4.87 5.13 14.32
N ASP A 28 -5.45 6.32 14.19
CA ASP A 28 -5.29 7.43 15.14
C ASP A 28 -5.82 7.15 16.55
N ASN A 29 -6.67 6.14 16.72
CA ASN A 29 -7.14 5.65 18.01
C ASN A 29 -6.31 4.50 18.59
N ALA A 30 -5.16 4.17 17.99
CA ALA A 30 -4.27 3.13 18.48
C ALA A 30 -3.74 3.48 19.88
N CYS A 31 -3.91 2.55 20.83
CA CYS A 31 -3.49 2.70 22.21
C CYS A 31 -2.66 1.47 22.64
N ARG A 32 -2.06 1.53 23.83
CA ARG A 32 -1.40 0.36 24.42
C ARG A 32 -2.43 -0.75 24.66
N GLU A 33 -2.14 -1.95 24.17
CA GLU A 33 -3.00 -3.13 24.31
C GLU A 33 -2.75 -3.88 25.63
N TYR A 34 -1.55 -3.73 26.20
CA TYR A 34 -1.12 -4.42 27.41
C TYR A 34 -0.55 -3.43 28.43
N GLY A 35 -0.78 -3.73 29.71
CA GLY A 35 -0.26 -2.96 30.84
C GLY A 35 -0.12 -3.86 32.07
N TRP A 36 0.64 -3.38 33.05
CA TRP A 36 0.86 -4.11 34.30
C TRP A 36 -0.07 -3.56 35.38
N SER A 37 -0.69 -4.45 36.14
CA SER A 37 -1.46 -4.16 37.35
C SER A 37 -1.09 -5.13 38.46
N ILE A 38 -1.47 -4.79 39.69
CA ILE A 38 -1.34 -5.69 40.83
C ILE A 38 -2.10 -6.99 40.51
N LYS A 39 -1.53 -8.14 40.85
CA LYS A 39 -2.17 -9.45 40.61
C LYS A 39 -3.57 -9.46 41.22
N GLY A 40 -4.58 -9.79 40.39
CA GLY A 40 -5.99 -9.79 40.79
C GLY A 40 -6.74 -8.47 40.55
N THR A 41 -6.08 -7.41 40.09
CA THR A 41 -6.73 -6.14 39.74
C THR A 41 -6.68 -5.87 38.24
N ARG A 42 -7.72 -5.20 37.71
CA ARG A 42 -7.81 -4.85 36.28
C ARG A 42 -6.92 -3.66 35.95
N CYS A 43 -6.14 -3.78 34.87
CA CYS A 43 -5.41 -2.65 34.27
C CYS A 43 -6.36 -1.89 33.35
N TYR A 44 -6.69 -0.63 33.69
CA TYR A 44 -7.56 0.22 32.87
C TYR A 44 -6.73 1.05 31.89
N GLY A 45 -7.23 1.20 30.68
CA GLY A 45 -6.67 2.06 29.64
C GLY A 45 -7.77 2.77 28.88
N ASN A 46 -7.50 4.02 28.48
CA ASN A 46 -8.42 4.79 27.66
C ASN A 46 -8.17 4.50 26.18
N LYS A 47 -9.24 4.24 25.42
CA LYS A 47 -9.20 4.07 23.97
C LYS A 47 -10.33 4.85 23.33
N ALA A 48 -10.03 5.65 22.31
CA ALA A 48 -11.06 6.28 21.50
C ALA A 48 -11.82 5.20 20.68
N TYR A 49 -13.15 5.20 20.75
CA TYR A 49 -13.98 4.16 20.15
C TYR A 49 -13.90 4.16 18.62
N GLN A 50 -13.97 5.33 18.00
CA GLN A 50 -13.85 5.51 16.55
C GLN A 50 -12.48 6.07 16.19
N HIS A 51 -11.94 5.60 15.07
CA HIS A 51 -10.79 6.22 14.42
C HIS A 51 -11.29 7.21 13.35
N LYS A 52 -10.55 8.29 13.08
CA LYS A 52 -10.89 9.24 12.01
C LYS A 52 -9.91 9.15 10.85
N SER A 53 -8.65 8.86 11.15
CA SER A 53 -7.60 8.72 10.15
C SER A 53 -6.74 7.47 10.38
N ARG A 54 -5.98 7.12 9.34
CA ARG A 54 -5.00 6.05 9.36
C ARG A 54 -3.73 6.56 8.74
N VAL A 55 -2.61 6.29 9.39
CA VAL A 55 -1.28 6.52 8.85
C VAL A 55 -0.72 5.16 8.42
N SER A 56 -0.37 5.06 7.14
CA SER A 56 0.24 3.87 6.57
C SER A 56 1.72 4.10 6.30
N MET A 57 2.47 3.02 6.36
CA MET A 57 3.90 2.96 6.17
C MET A 57 4.22 1.89 5.13
N ILE A 58 5.17 2.17 4.25
CA ILE A 58 5.83 1.17 3.39
C ILE A 58 7.29 1.21 3.73
N ALA A 59 7.92 0.06 3.90
CA ALA A 59 9.37 0.02 3.98
C ALA A 59 9.88 -1.34 3.51
N VAL A 60 11.20 -1.43 3.52
CA VAL A 60 11.93 -2.62 3.12
C VAL A 60 12.81 -3.07 4.27
N LEU A 61 12.87 -4.37 4.50
CA LEU A 61 13.81 -5.01 5.40
C LEU A 61 14.90 -5.72 4.59
N CYS A 62 16.14 -5.27 4.75
CA CYS A 62 17.33 -5.88 4.18
C CYS A 62 18.39 -5.98 5.27
N ASN A 63 19.04 -7.14 5.43
CA ASN A 63 20.06 -7.36 6.47
C ASN A 63 19.66 -6.90 7.88
N ASN A 64 18.42 -7.23 8.29
CA ASN A 64 17.85 -6.84 9.58
C ASN A 64 17.69 -5.31 9.79
N GLN A 65 17.79 -4.51 8.73
CA GLN A 65 17.63 -3.06 8.75
C GLN A 65 16.44 -2.61 7.90
N ILE A 66 15.71 -1.62 8.42
CA ILE A 66 14.62 -0.97 7.69
C ILE A 66 15.21 0.13 6.80
N ILE A 67 15.03 -0.01 5.48
CA ILE A 67 15.46 0.93 4.45
C ILE A 67 14.24 1.46 3.68
N ALA A 68 14.44 2.55 2.94
CA ALA A 68 13.42 3.15 2.08
C ALA A 68 12.03 3.33 2.76
N PRO A 69 11.93 3.88 3.98
CA PRO A 69 10.63 4.08 4.61
C PRO A 69 9.85 5.20 3.90
N VAL A 70 8.54 5.02 3.77
CA VAL A 70 7.60 6.06 3.38
C VAL A 70 6.41 6.01 4.30
N ILE A 71 5.91 7.20 4.66
CA ILE A 71 4.70 7.37 5.45
C ILE A 71 3.67 8.09 4.58
N PHE A 72 2.40 7.72 4.67
CA PHE A 72 1.33 8.40 3.95
C PHE A 72 0.00 8.21 4.65
N GLU A 73 -0.96 9.08 4.36
CA GLU A 73 -2.30 8.98 4.92
C GLU A 73 -3.19 8.06 4.09
N GLY A 74 -4.05 7.29 4.77
CA GLY A 74 -5.00 6.39 4.13
C GLY A 74 -4.45 4.99 3.85
N ASN A 75 -5.10 4.26 2.94
CA ASN A 75 -4.78 2.87 2.62
C ASN A 75 -3.77 2.76 1.48
N CYS A 76 -2.89 1.77 1.54
CA CYS A 76 -2.03 1.45 0.41
C CYS A 76 -2.86 0.99 -0.78
N ASN A 77 -2.55 1.52 -1.96
CA ASN A 77 -3.17 1.11 -3.21
C ASN A 77 -2.11 0.95 -4.31
N LYS A 78 -2.53 0.44 -5.47
CA LYS A 78 -1.64 0.19 -6.60
C LYS A 78 -0.84 1.43 -7.04
N ALA A 79 -1.46 2.61 -7.04
CA ALA A 79 -0.80 3.85 -7.48
C ALA A 79 0.30 4.26 -6.50
N ILE A 80 0.00 4.25 -5.19
CA ILE A 80 0.94 4.57 -4.11
C ILE A 80 2.13 3.61 -4.16
N PHE A 81 1.87 2.30 -4.20
CA PHE A 81 2.94 1.29 -4.22
C PHE A 81 3.80 1.37 -5.49
N THR A 82 3.18 1.60 -6.66
CA THR A 82 3.95 1.74 -7.91
C THR A 82 4.87 2.98 -7.85
N THR A 83 4.37 4.11 -7.36
CA THR A 83 5.18 5.32 -7.18
C THR A 83 6.28 5.12 -6.16
N TYR A 84 6.01 4.40 -5.06
CA TYR A 84 7.03 4.02 -4.08
C TYR A 84 8.18 3.24 -4.72
N VAL A 85 7.84 2.22 -5.51
CA VAL A 85 8.84 1.41 -6.22
C VAL A 85 9.69 2.29 -7.14
N GLU A 86 9.04 3.09 -7.98
CA GLU A 86 9.66 3.91 -9.01
C GLU A 86 10.55 5.03 -8.45
N THR A 87 10.11 5.69 -7.37
CA THR A 87 10.75 6.92 -6.90
C THR A 87 11.77 6.70 -5.78
N ILE A 88 11.62 5.61 -5.02
CA ILE A 88 12.36 5.39 -3.78
C ILE A 88 13.04 4.02 -3.83
N LEU A 89 12.27 2.93 -3.95
CA LEU A 89 12.84 1.59 -3.81
C LEU A 89 13.99 1.32 -4.78
N ILE A 90 13.80 1.55 -6.08
CA ILE A 90 14.82 1.20 -7.09
C ILE A 90 16.15 1.95 -6.91
N LYS A 91 16.16 3.07 -6.17
CA LYS A 91 17.39 3.82 -5.88
C LYS A 91 18.21 3.20 -4.75
N GLU A 92 17.56 2.40 -3.91
CA GLU A 92 18.13 1.77 -2.72
C GLU A 92 18.45 0.27 -2.94
N LEU A 93 18.18 -0.27 -4.14
CA LEU A 93 18.39 -1.68 -4.47
C LEU A 93 19.71 -1.91 -5.25
N PRO A 94 20.73 -2.54 -4.63
CA PRO A 94 21.87 -3.09 -5.35
C PRO A 94 21.49 -4.21 -6.34
N PRO A 95 22.16 -4.30 -7.50
CA PRO A 95 21.98 -5.42 -8.43
C PRO A 95 22.24 -6.78 -7.79
N GLY A 96 21.49 -7.80 -8.19
CA GLY A 96 21.60 -9.18 -7.69
C GLY A 96 20.70 -9.50 -6.49
N GLN A 97 20.01 -8.51 -5.93
CA GLN A 97 19.05 -8.74 -4.84
C GLN A 97 17.71 -9.32 -5.35
N ILE A 98 17.02 -10.01 -4.43
CA ILE A 98 15.74 -10.65 -4.63
C ILE A 98 14.72 -9.96 -3.74
N VAL A 99 13.82 -9.23 -4.37
CA VAL A 99 12.73 -8.51 -3.72
C VAL A 99 11.58 -9.47 -3.45
N ILE A 100 11.31 -9.70 -2.17
CA ILE A 100 10.23 -10.52 -1.66
C ILE A 100 9.08 -9.63 -1.23
N MET A 101 7.89 -9.93 -1.72
CA MET A 101 6.65 -9.21 -1.37
C MET A 101 5.44 -10.13 -1.44
N ASP A 102 4.32 -9.66 -0.89
CA ASP A 102 3.08 -10.42 -0.83
C ASP A 102 2.45 -10.73 -2.20
N ASN A 103 1.60 -11.75 -2.24
CA ASN A 103 1.02 -12.28 -3.48
C ASN A 103 -0.30 -11.60 -3.88
N ILE A 104 -0.51 -10.34 -3.49
CA ILE A 104 -1.75 -9.60 -3.75
C ILE A 104 -1.75 -8.93 -5.12
N ASN A 105 -2.94 -8.61 -5.63
CA ASN A 105 -3.13 -8.19 -7.02
C ASN A 105 -2.36 -6.91 -7.40
N PHE A 106 -2.19 -5.97 -6.47
CA PHE A 106 -1.50 -4.72 -6.80
C PHE A 106 0.04 -4.82 -6.78
N HIS A 107 0.62 -5.83 -6.12
CA HIS A 107 2.05 -6.13 -6.24
C HIS A 107 2.39 -6.81 -7.57
N LYS A 108 1.44 -7.54 -8.18
CA LYS A 108 1.61 -8.23 -9.48
C LYS A 108 1.60 -7.31 -10.70
N ASN A 109 1.88 -6.03 -10.52
CA ASN A 109 1.90 -5.08 -11.62
C ASN A 109 3.10 -5.34 -12.54
N THR A 110 2.87 -5.50 -13.83
CA THR A 110 3.94 -5.64 -14.84
C THR A 110 4.95 -4.49 -14.77
N ILE A 111 4.50 -3.28 -14.43
CA ILE A 111 5.37 -2.11 -14.27
C ILE A 111 6.37 -2.30 -13.11
N ILE A 112 5.91 -2.82 -11.96
CA ILE A 112 6.78 -3.07 -10.79
C ILE A 112 7.87 -4.08 -11.16
N LYS A 113 7.49 -5.12 -11.89
CA LYS A 113 8.43 -6.12 -12.41
C LYS A 113 9.51 -5.49 -13.28
N VAL A 114 9.12 -4.70 -14.28
CA VAL A 114 10.05 -4.02 -15.18
C VAL A 114 10.98 -3.07 -14.42
N LEU A 115 10.46 -2.31 -13.46
CA LEU A 115 11.26 -1.38 -12.65
C LEU A 115 12.32 -2.10 -11.81
N ILE A 116 11.95 -3.17 -11.11
CA ILE A 116 12.89 -3.94 -10.28
C ILE A 116 13.91 -4.69 -11.15
N GLU A 117 13.50 -5.27 -12.27
CA GLU A 117 14.41 -5.95 -13.20
C GLU A 117 15.38 -4.96 -13.88
N SER A 118 14.96 -3.71 -14.10
CA SER A 118 15.81 -2.66 -14.71
C SER A 118 17.07 -2.32 -13.90
N VAL A 119 17.06 -2.57 -12.58
CA VAL A 119 18.21 -2.38 -11.68
C VAL A 119 18.95 -3.69 -11.40
N GLY A 120 18.68 -4.75 -12.17
CA GLY A 120 19.34 -6.05 -12.03
C GLY A 120 18.88 -6.86 -10.82
N CYS A 121 17.72 -6.54 -10.25
CA CYS A 121 17.09 -7.31 -9.18
C CYS A 121 16.04 -8.27 -9.74
N SER A 122 15.59 -9.23 -8.94
CA SER A 122 14.48 -10.12 -9.28
C SER A 122 13.38 -10.10 -8.24
N ILE A 123 12.18 -10.55 -8.62
CA ILE A 123 11.01 -10.58 -7.71
C ILE A 123 10.69 -12.03 -7.34
N LEU A 124 10.38 -12.24 -6.07
CA LEU A 124 9.85 -13.49 -5.55
C LEU A 124 8.60 -13.23 -4.70
N PHE A 125 7.44 -13.72 -5.13
CA PHE A 125 6.21 -13.56 -4.36
C PHE A 125 6.13 -14.59 -3.23
N LEU A 126 5.66 -14.12 -2.06
CA LEU A 126 5.34 -14.99 -0.94
C LEU A 126 4.23 -15.98 -1.31
N PRO A 127 4.20 -17.18 -0.73
CA PRO A 127 3.04 -18.05 -0.82
C PRO A 127 1.81 -17.38 -0.19
N THR A 128 0.63 -17.63 -0.75
CA THR A 128 -0.61 -17.06 -0.21
C THR A 128 -0.79 -17.45 1.26
N TYR A 129 -1.26 -16.52 2.09
CA TYR A 129 -1.48 -16.71 3.53
C TYR A 129 -0.22 -17.13 4.32
N SER A 130 0.97 -16.67 3.93
CA SER A 130 2.23 -16.96 4.63
C SER A 130 2.94 -15.69 5.15
N PRO A 131 2.27 -14.81 5.93
CA PRO A 131 2.89 -13.61 6.48
C PRO A 131 4.03 -13.93 7.46
N ASP A 132 4.01 -15.11 8.07
CA ASP A 132 5.07 -15.60 8.95
C ASP A 132 6.41 -15.83 8.24
N LEU A 133 6.39 -15.93 6.91
CA LEU A 133 7.60 -16.00 6.08
C LEU A 133 8.12 -14.60 5.69
N ASN A 134 7.45 -13.54 6.13
CA ASN A 134 7.85 -12.15 5.91
C ASN A 134 8.41 -11.53 7.21
N PRO A 135 9.74 -11.50 7.42
CA PRO A 135 10.30 -11.09 8.70
C PRO A 135 10.01 -9.63 9.08
N ILE A 136 9.70 -8.76 8.11
CA ILE A 136 9.36 -7.35 8.36
C ILE A 136 8.09 -7.19 9.20
N GLU A 137 7.18 -8.16 9.19
CA GLU A 137 5.96 -8.15 10.01
C GLU A 137 6.27 -8.07 11.51
N HIS A 138 7.34 -8.75 11.95
CA HIS A 138 7.82 -8.65 13.34
C HIS A 138 8.39 -7.26 13.66
N TYR A 139 9.01 -6.60 12.69
CA TYR A 139 9.48 -5.23 12.83
C TYR A 139 8.29 -4.28 12.93
N TRP A 140 7.27 -4.45 12.08
CA TRP A 140 6.04 -3.65 12.16
C TRP A 140 5.33 -3.79 13.48
N PHE A 141 5.26 -5.00 14.05
CA PHE A 141 4.72 -5.20 15.38
C PHE A 141 5.47 -4.37 16.44
N LYS A 142 6.81 -4.43 16.43
CA LYS A 142 7.64 -3.67 17.36
C LYS A 142 7.50 -2.16 17.18
N ILE A 143 7.52 -1.69 15.93
CA ILE A 143 7.36 -0.28 15.56
C ILE A 143 6.01 0.24 16.05
N LYS A 144 4.90 -0.44 15.72
CA LYS A 144 3.56 -0.05 16.17
C LYS A 144 3.43 -0.04 17.69
N ASN A 145 4.08 -0.97 18.38
CA ASN A 145 4.08 -0.98 19.84
C ASN A 145 4.80 0.24 20.43
N GLU A 146 5.95 0.64 19.87
CA GLU A 146 6.64 1.87 20.29
C GLU A 146 5.82 3.12 19.95
N ILE A 147 5.17 3.18 18.78
CA ILE A 147 4.25 4.29 18.43
C ILE A 147 3.17 4.40 19.49
N ARG A 148 2.44 3.32 19.79
CA ARG A 148 1.38 3.30 20.81
C ARG A 148 1.86 3.73 22.20
N LYS A 149 3.15 3.59 22.52
CA LYS A 149 3.70 4.04 23.79
C LYS A 149 3.83 5.56 23.88
N VAL A 150 4.09 6.21 22.75
CA VAL A 150 4.37 7.65 22.66
C VAL A 150 3.21 8.45 22.08
N THR A 151 2.23 7.82 21.41
CA THR A 151 1.09 8.50 20.75
C THR A 151 0.40 9.53 21.64
N ALA A 152 0.20 9.24 22.94
CA ALA A 152 -0.45 10.15 23.88
C ALA A 152 0.30 11.48 24.10
N GLN A 153 1.59 11.55 23.72
CA GLN A 153 2.43 12.75 23.82
C GLN A 153 2.33 13.65 22.58
N PHE A 154 1.71 13.16 21.50
CA PHE A 154 1.57 13.89 20.25
C PHE A 154 0.11 14.27 20.02
N LYS A 155 -0.10 15.44 19.41
CA LYS A 155 -1.44 15.89 19.00
C LYS A 155 -1.97 15.09 17.80
N ASP A 156 -1.07 14.59 16.97
CA ASP A 156 -1.37 13.81 15.77
C ASP A 156 -0.46 12.57 15.70
N ILE A 157 -1.05 11.43 15.35
CA ILE A 157 -0.35 10.17 15.21
C ILE A 157 0.65 10.19 14.04
N SER A 158 0.40 10.99 12.99
CA SER A 158 1.32 11.16 11.86
C SER A 158 2.70 11.62 12.32
N ILE A 159 2.74 12.60 13.23
CA ILE A 159 3.96 13.14 13.83
C ILE A 159 4.68 12.07 14.67
N ALA A 160 3.93 11.27 15.43
CA ALA A 160 4.49 10.18 16.22
C ALA A 160 5.14 9.10 15.33
N VAL A 161 4.49 8.74 14.22
CA VAL A 161 5.02 7.79 13.23
C VAL A 161 6.27 8.36 12.56
N GLU A 162 6.23 9.59 12.06
CA GLU A 162 7.37 10.25 11.43
C GLU A 162 8.59 10.31 12.33
N HIS A 163 8.39 10.65 13.61
CA HIS A 163 9.47 10.72 14.58
C HIS A 163 10.14 9.36 14.80
N LEU A 164 9.34 8.32 15.01
CA LEU A 164 9.87 6.97 15.26
C LEU A 164 10.58 6.42 14.02
N MET A 165 10.02 6.61 12.83
CA MET A 165 10.63 6.14 11.58
C MET A 165 11.96 6.85 11.29
N LYS A 166 12.08 8.14 11.60
CA LYS A 166 13.37 8.86 11.54
C LYS A 166 14.42 8.23 12.47
N PHE A 167 14.05 7.85 13.70
CA PHE A 167 14.98 7.21 14.63
C PHE A 167 15.45 5.83 14.13
N ILE A 168 14.54 5.04 13.55
CA ILE A 168 14.83 3.68 13.06
C ILE A 168 15.74 3.70 11.82
N CYS A 169 15.60 4.69 10.95
CA CYS A 169 16.34 4.76 9.68
C CYS A 169 17.67 5.52 9.76
N ILE A 170 17.95 6.26 10.85
CA ILE A 170 19.22 6.98 11.07
C ILE A 170 20.26 6.13 11.81
N VAL A 171 20.19 4.79 11.75
CA VAL A 171 21.24 3.93 12.36
C VAL A 171 22.15 3.33 11.27
N PRO A 172 23.19 4.05 10.80
CA PRO A 172 24.24 3.45 9.99
C PRO A 172 25.00 2.41 10.83
N ILE A 173 25.26 1.25 10.22
CA ILE A 173 25.94 0.07 10.78
C ILE A 173 27.29 0.40 11.46
N SER A 174 27.92 1.52 11.12
CA SER A 174 29.21 1.93 11.67
C SER A 174 29.22 2.31 13.16
N TYR A 175 28.06 2.58 13.80
CA TYR A 175 28.04 3.05 15.19
C TYR A 175 27.86 1.95 16.26
N VAL A 176 27.44 0.74 15.87
CA VAL A 176 27.22 -0.37 16.83
C VAL A 176 28.53 -1.10 17.19
N ILE A 177 29.54 -1.04 16.31
CA ILE A 177 30.85 -1.65 16.57
C ILE A 177 31.71 -0.77 17.51
N ALA A 178 31.49 0.55 17.55
CA ALA A 178 32.30 1.48 18.34
C ALA A 178 31.95 1.51 19.85
N ILE A 179 30.82 0.95 20.28
CA ILE A 179 30.41 0.93 21.70
C ILE A 179 30.78 -0.39 22.41
N ARG A 180 31.29 -1.41 21.68
CA ARG A 180 31.73 -2.69 22.26
C ARG A 180 33.24 -2.90 22.35
N ALA A 181 34.06 -1.92 21.96
CA ALA A 181 35.52 -2.03 21.94
C ALA A 181 36.27 -1.20 23.01
N ASN A 182 35.56 -0.53 23.91
CA ASN A 182 36.16 0.13 25.07
C ASN A 182 35.45 -0.33 26.34
N LEU A 183 35.88 -1.47 26.87
CA LEU A 183 35.99 -1.74 28.31
C LEU A 183 36.60 -3.15 28.51
N LEU A 184 37.92 -3.13 28.68
CA LEU A 184 38.74 -3.95 29.57
C LEU A 184 38.89 -5.46 29.31
N ASN A 185 40.12 -5.81 28.91
CA ASN A 185 40.82 -6.99 29.42
C ASN A 185 40.87 -6.96 30.95
N ALA A 186 40.44 -8.06 31.60
CA ALA A 186 41.09 -8.67 32.75
C ALA A 186 40.41 -10.02 33.06
N ASP A 187 41.14 -11.11 32.90
CA ASP A 187 40.77 -12.42 33.44
C ASP A 187 40.90 -12.40 34.97
N ILE A 188 39.84 -12.81 35.69
CA ILE A 188 39.93 -13.42 37.02
C ILE A 188 38.77 -14.42 37.15
N GLY A 189 39.06 -15.71 37.27
CA GLY A 189 38.06 -16.72 37.62
C GLY A 189 37.72 -16.68 39.11
N VAL A 190 36.47 -17.00 39.50
CA VAL A 190 36.06 -17.54 40.82
C VAL A 190 34.62 -18.08 40.76
N GLU A 191 34.39 -19.16 41.50
CA GLU A 191 33.14 -19.91 41.73
C GLU A 191 31.97 -19.08 42.29
N ILE A 192 30.74 -19.47 41.93
CA ILE A 192 29.50 -18.79 42.30
C ILE A 192 28.91 -19.37 43.60
N LYS A 193 28.69 -18.50 44.59
CA LYS A 193 27.76 -18.71 45.72
C LYS A 193 26.94 -17.44 45.95
N ASP A 194 25.62 -17.59 46.15
CA ASP A 194 24.65 -16.50 46.28
C ASP A 194 24.64 -15.90 47.71
N TYR A 195 24.69 -14.56 47.82
CA TYR A 195 24.80 -13.82 49.08
C TYR A 195 23.78 -12.67 49.28
N GLY A 196 22.72 -12.56 48.46
CA GLY A 196 21.68 -11.54 48.65
C GLY A 196 22.17 -10.08 48.49
N THR A 197 21.27 -9.10 48.74
CA THR A 197 21.41 -7.71 48.24
C THR A 197 21.89 -6.70 49.31
N ARG A 198 22.95 -5.94 49.00
CA ARG A 198 23.28 -4.63 49.62
C ARG A 198 24.06 -3.71 48.64
N GLY A 199 23.66 -2.43 48.52
CA GLY A 199 24.41 -1.39 47.77
C GLY A 199 23.78 0.02 47.82
N HIS A 200 24.61 1.06 47.69
CA HIS A 200 24.25 2.50 47.68
C HIS A 200 23.68 2.97 46.32
N VAL A 201 22.79 3.97 46.35
CA VAL A 201 22.10 4.54 45.18
C VAL A 201 22.83 5.78 44.67
N PHE A 202 23.12 5.85 43.37
CA PHE A 202 23.80 6.98 42.72
C PHE A 202 22.80 7.91 42.01
N PRO A 203 23.02 9.24 42.01
CA PRO A 203 22.20 10.18 41.23
C PRO A 203 22.47 10.01 39.72
N ILE A 204 21.40 10.10 38.93
CA ILE A 204 21.42 9.90 37.47
C ILE A 204 22.20 11.05 36.82
N ILE A 205 23.33 10.70 36.19
CA ILE A 205 24.26 11.64 35.51
C ILE A 205 23.87 11.82 34.02
N GLU A 206 22.89 11.05 33.53
CA GLU A 206 22.40 11.10 32.16
C GLU A 206 21.58 12.37 31.93
N LYS A 207 21.93 13.13 30.89
CA LYS A 207 21.17 14.32 30.48
C LYS A 207 19.71 13.95 30.24
N SER A 208 18.81 14.78 30.76
CA SER A 208 17.37 14.62 30.54
C SER A 208 17.08 14.41 29.05
N LEU A 209 16.36 13.32 28.75
CA LEU A 209 15.93 13.00 27.38
C LEU A 209 15.24 14.21 26.74
N LEU A 210 14.55 15.03 27.54
CA LEU A 210 13.87 16.25 27.11
C LEU A 210 14.83 17.34 26.59
N GLU A 211 15.98 17.52 27.23
CA GLU A 211 17.03 18.46 26.77
C GLU A 211 17.74 17.94 25.52
N VAL A 212 17.96 16.63 25.44
CA VAL A 212 18.49 15.96 24.25
C VAL A 212 17.51 16.08 23.08
N ILE A 213 16.20 16.00 23.34
CA ILE A 213 15.12 16.17 22.37
C ILE A 213 15.11 17.61 21.83
N ILE A 214 15.17 18.63 22.69
CA ILE A 214 15.19 20.06 22.27
C ILE A 214 16.45 20.38 21.45
N ALA A 215 17.62 19.88 21.88
CA ALA A 215 18.87 20.09 21.16
C ALA A 215 18.87 19.41 19.77
N LYS A 216 18.25 18.23 19.66
CA LYS A 216 18.10 17.52 18.38
C LYS A 216 17.01 18.12 17.50
N LEU A 217 15.96 18.73 18.05
CA LEU A 217 14.94 19.49 17.31
C LEU A 217 15.59 20.64 16.51
N ASN A 218 16.50 21.37 17.16
CA ASN A 218 17.28 22.44 16.54
C ASN A 218 18.30 21.93 15.50
N ALA A 219 18.82 20.70 15.66
CA ALA A 219 19.75 20.07 14.73
C ALA A 219 19.05 19.40 13.53
N ALA A 220 17.89 18.78 13.72
CA ALA A 220 17.10 18.10 12.68
C ALA A 220 16.39 19.08 11.74
N SER A 221 16.17 20.32 12.18
CA SER A 221 15.78 21.43 11.30
C SER A 221 16.83 21.74 10.21
N LYS A 222 18.06 21.22 10.31
CA LYS A 222 19.16 21.54 9.37
C LYS A 222 19.36 20.54 8.23
N SER A 223 18.78 19.32 8.25
CA SER A 223 19.10 18.33 7.19
C SER A 223 18.15 18.32 5.99
N GLY A 224 16.88 18.75 6.13
CA GLY A 224 15.93 19.08 5.04
C GLY A 224 15.51 17.97 4.07
N LEU A 225 16.40 17.04 3.75
CA LEU A 225 16.34 16.10 2.63
C LEU A 225 15.23 15.05 2.79
N LEU A 226 15.06 14.48 3.99
CA LEU A 226 14.01 13.49 4.26
C LEU A 226 12.61 14.12 4.22
N ASN A 227 12.46 15.35 4.74
CA ASN A 227 11.19 16.07 4.63
C ASN A 227 10.91 16.48 3.18
N GLN A 228 11.95 16.86 2.42
CA GLN A 228 11.82 17.18 1.00
C GLN A 228 11.40 15.95 0.18
N MET A 229 12.05 14.80 0.38
CA MET A 229 11.68 13.54 -0.30
C MET A 229 10.25 13.11 0.05
N GLN A 230 9.83 13.30 1.30
CA GLN A 230 8.48 13.02 1.76
C GLN A 230 7.45 13.93 1.06
N LEU A 231 7.73 15.24 0.99
CA LEU A 231 6.86 16.21 0.28
C LEU A 231 6.80 15.93 -1.22
N GLU A 232 7.94 15.62 -1.85
CA GLU A 232 7.99 15.26 -3.28
C GLU A 232 7.22 13.96 -3.57
N PHE A 233 7.31 12.97 -2.67
CA PHE A 233 6.53 11.74 -2.79
C PHE A 233 5.03 12.01 -2.66
N GLN A 234 4.63 12.77 -1.64
CA GLN A 234 3.22 13.15 -1.43
C GLN A 234 2.67 13.89 -2.64
N GLU A 235 3.41 14.85 -3.20
CA GLU A 235 2.96 15.58 -4.38
C GLU A 235 2.87 14.69 -5.62
N LYS A 236 3.83 13.78 -5.84
CA LYS A 236 3.75 12.82 -6.96
C LYS A 236 2.56 11.86 -6.84
N VAL A 237 2.29 11.37 -5.63
CA VAL A 237 1.11 10.53 -5.37
C VAL A 237 -0.16 11.34 -5.61
N ARG A 238 -0.23 12.56 -5.08
CA ARG A 238 -1.36 13.48 -5.29
C ARG A 238 -1.59 13.72 -6.78
N GLN A 239 -0.55 14.04 -7.54
CA GLN A 239 -0.63 14.25 -8.98
C GLN A 239 -1.11 13.00 -9.72
N LYS A 240 -0.65 11.81 -9.35
CA LYS A 240 -1.06 10.55 -9.99
C LYS A 240 -2.49 10.12 -9.66
N ILE A 241 -2.97 10.45 -8.46
CA ILE A 241 -4.37 10.23 -8.06
C ILE A 241 -5.29 11.24 -8.72
N MET A 242 -4.89 12.52 -8.72
CA MET A 242 -5.65 13.60 -9.34
C MET A 242 -5.66 13.46 -10.86
N ARG A 243 -4.58 12.99 -11.47
CA ARG A 243 -4.48 12.80 -12.91
C ARG A 243 -3.98 11.38 -13.22
N PRO A 244 -4.90 10.39 -13.20
CA PRO A 244 -4.56 9.02 -13.55
C PRO A 244 -4.05 8.93 -15.00
N VAL A 245 -3.31 7.87 -15.30
CA VAL A 245 -2.80 7.64 -16.67
C VAL A 245 -3.98 7.51 -17.64
N PRO A 246 -4.05 8.35 -18.69
CA PRO A 246 -5.13 8.30 -19.66
C PRO A 246 -5.21 6.94 -20.37
N VAL A 247 -6.44 6.52 -20.68
CA VAL A 247 -6.68 5.35 -21.51
C VAL A 247 -6.15 5.62 -22.92
N LYS A 248 -5.29 4.73 -23.41
CA LYS A 248 -4.67 4.86 -24.74
C LYS A 248 -5.62 4.40 -25.84
N ASN A 249 -5.43 4.96 -27.04
CA ASN A 249 -6.11 4.56 -28.28
C ASN A 249 -7.63 4.79 -28.30
N LEU A 250 -8.15 5.71 -27.50
CA LEU A 250 -9.51 6.21 -27.65
C LEU A 250 -9.49 7.52 -28.44
N SER A 251 -10.33 7.60 -29.47
CA SER A 251 -10.53 8.83 -30.23
C SER A 251 -11.80 9.55 -29.79
N LYS A 252 -12.01 10.76 -30.31
CA LYS A 252 -13.29 11.42 -30.23
C LYS A 252 -14.29 10.74 -31.18
N ALA A 253 -15.55 10.60 -30.76
CA ALA A 253 -16.60 10.08 -31.63
C ALA A 253 -17.00 11.14 -32.67
N THR A 254 -16.85 10.82 -33.95
CA THR A 254 -17.23 11.71 -35.07
C THR A 254 -18.60 11.40 -35.65
N GLU A 255 -19.13 10.20 -35.38
CA GLU A 255 -20.41 9.72 -35.85
C GLU A 255 -21.08 8.91 -34.75
N ASN A 256 -22.41 8.90 -34.74
CA ASN A 256 -23.16 8.05 -33.81
C ASN A 256 -23.05 6.59 -34.25
N LYS A 257 -22.50 5.75 -33.37
CA LYS A 257 -22.41 4.30 -33.59
C LYS A 257 -23.01 3.57 -32.41
N THR A 258 -23.93 2.66 -32.70
CA THR A 258 -24.54 1.81 -31.68
C THR A 258 -24.26 0.35 -32.00
N ARG A 259 -23.96 -0.43 -30.97
CA ARG A 259 -23.82 -1.88 -31.06
C ARG A 259 -24.39 -2.55 -29.82
N ILE A 260 -24.69 -3.83 -29.99
CA ILE A 260 -25.20 -4.68 -28.92
C ILE A 260 -24.05 -5.54 -28.39
N TYR A 261 -23.97 -5.66 -27.07
CA TYR A 261 -23.06 -6.54 -26.36
C TYR A 261 -23.87 -7.57 -25.59
N ASP A 262 -23.77 -8.82 -26.04
CA ASP A 262 -24.37 -9.97 -25.37
C ASP A 262 -23.45 -10.42 -24.23
N SER A 263 -23.98 -10.40 -23.01
CA SER A 263 -23.26 -10.82 -21.80
C SER A 263 -23.44 -12.31 -21.50
N THR A 264 -24.11 -13.06 -22.39
CA THR A 264 -24.31 -14.50 -22.25
C THR A 264 -22.98 -15.24 -22.23
N TYR A 265 -22.67 -15.84 -21.09
CA TYR A 265 -21.51 -16.70 -20.93
C TYR A 265 -21.91 -18.16 -21.07
N ALA A 266 -21.20 -18.90 -21.91
CA ALA A 266 -21.33 -20.35 -22.01
C ALA A 266 -20.16 -21.00 -21.25
N GLN A 267 -20.49 -21.74 -20.19
CA GLN A 267 -19.52 -22.53 -19.44
C GLN A 267 -18.92 -23.58 -20.38
N LYS A 268 -17.60 -23.60 -20.58
CA LYS A 268 -16.97 -24.55 -21.51
C LYS A 268 -16.90 -25.96 -20.93
N ASP A 269 -16.41 -26.06 -19.70
CA ASP A 269 -16.12 -27.33 -19.05
C ASP A 269 -17.03 -27.56 -17.84
N ASP A 270 -17.22 -28.83 -17.47
CA ASP A 270 -17.92 -29.18 -16.24
C ASP A 270 -17.23 -28.57 -15.01
N ILE A 271 -17.97 -27.80 -14.21
CA ILE A 271 -17.52 -27.37 -12.88
C ILE A 271 -17.83 -28.49 -11.91
N LYS A 272 -16.80 -29.04 -11.28
CA LYS A 272 -16.91 -30.16 -10.33
C LYS A 272 -16.51 -29.72 -8.92
N THR A 273 -17.17 -30.27 -7.91
CA THR A 273 -16.70 -30.20 -6.52
C THR A 273 -15.40 -30.99 -6.36
N LYS A 274 -14.70 -30.80 -5.23
CA LYS A 274 -13.52 -31.60 -4.86
C LYS A 274 -13.79 -33.12 -4.85
N ASN A 275 -15.05 -33.52 -4.67
CA ASN A 275 -15.49 -34.92 -4.66
C ASN A 275 -15.93 -35.44 -6.05
N GLY A 276 -15.73 -34.65 -7.12
CA GLY A 276 -16.05 -35.04 -8.49
C GLY A 276 -17.51 -34.83 -8.91
N ILE A 277 -18.37 -34.32 -8.04
CA ILE A 277 -19.79 -34.04 -8.36
C ILE A 277 -19.86 -32.80 -9.25
N ILE A 278 -20.51 -32.91 -10.42
CA ILE A 278 -20.73 -31.81 -11.36
C ILE A 278 -21.79 -30.85 -10.77
N ILE A 279 -21.41 -29.60 -10.59
CA ILE A 279 -22.27 -28.50 -10.11
C ILE A 279 -22.84 -27.72 -11.29
N VAL A 280 -22.02 -27.49 -12.33
CA VAL A 280 -22.44 -26.83 -13.57
C VAL A 280 -21.91 -27.66 -14.73
N LYS A 281 -22.79 -28.07 -15.62
CA LYS A 281 -22.42 -28.84 -16.80
C LYS A 281 -21.77 -27.93 -17.85
N GLY A 282 -20.73 -28.41 -18.52
CA GLY A 282 -20.21 -27.79 -19.74
C GLY A 282 -21.34 -27.60 -20.76
N GLY A 283 -21.36 -26.43 -21.39
CA GLY A 283 -22.41 -25.96 -22.29
C GLY A 283 -23.53 -25.15 -21.61
N THR A 284 -23.57 -25.06 -20.26
CA THR A 284 -24.57 -24.24 -19.56
C THR A 284 -24.39 -22.77 -19.94
N LYS A 285 -25.45 -22.13 -20.46
CA LYS A 285 -25.47 -20.72 -20.80
C LYS A 285 -26.13 -19.93 -19.68
N ILE A 286 -25.49 -18.87 -19.23
CA ILE A 286 -26.03 -17.95 -18.23
C ILE A 286 -25.83 -16.54 -18.74
N ASN A 287 -26.90 -15.76 -18.77
CA ASN A 287 -26.83 -14.33 -18.98
C ASN A 287 -27.03 -13.61 -17.63
N PRO A 288 -26.01 -12.94 -17.09
CA PRO A 288 -26.13 -12.21 -15.82
C PRO A 288 -27.26 -11.18 -15.81
N LEU A 289 -27.60 -10.60 -16.97
CA LEU A 289 -28.62 -9.55 -17.11
C LEU A 289 -30.05 -10.08 -16.99
N GLU A 290 -30.25 -11.40 -17.03
CA GLU A 290 -31.54 -12.05 -16.73
C GLU A 290 -31.78 -12.15 -15.22
N ILE A 291 -30.71 -12.09 -14.41
CA ILE A 291 -30.75 -12.33 -12.97
C ILE A 291 -30.57 -11.02 -12.20
N ILE A 292 -29.68 -10.15 -12.68
CA ILE A 292 -29.29 -8.90 -12.02
C ILE A 292 -29.45 -7.74 -13.00
N ASN A 293 -30.10 -6.68 -12.56
CA ASN A 293 -30.23 -5.43 -13.33
C ASN A 293 -28.90 -4.66 -13.34
N TRP A 294 -28.49 -4.17 -14.50
CA TRP A 294 -27.33 -3.32 -14.72
C TRP A 294 -27.37 -2.02 -13.91
N GLY A 295 -28.57 -1.47 -13.70
CA GLY A 295 -28.77 -0.21 -13.00
C GLY A 295 -28.57 1.01 -13.89
N GLU A 296 -27.90 2.03 -13.36
CA GLU A 296 -27.69 3.30 -14.09
C GLU A 296 -26.73 3.14 -15.28
N PRO A 297 -26.96 3.87 -16.39
CA PRO A 297 -26.04 3.89 -17.53
C PRO A 297 -24.63 4.32 -17.12
N LEU A 298 -23.61 3.70 -17.73
CA LEU A 298 -22.24 4.17 -17.63
C LEU A 298 -21.96 5.14 -18.79
N ILE A 299 -21.48 6.33 -18.47
CA ILE A 299 -21.13 7.36 -19.46
C ILE A 299 -19.62 7.55 -19.44
N LEU A 300 -18.95 7.11 -20.49
CA LEU A 300 -17.51 7.26 -20.67
C LEU A 300 -17.20 8.54 -21.44
N ILE A 301 -16.39 9.42 -20.84
CA ILE A 301 -16.00 10.70 -21.43
C ILE A 301 -14.52 11.00 -21.23
N ASP A 302 -13.97 11.86 -22.10
CA ASP A 302 -12.76 12.60 -21.78
C ASP A 302 -13.12 13.73 -20.81
N GLY A 303 -12.50 13.74 -19.62
CA GLY A 303 -12.76 14.74 -18.58
C GLY A 303 -12.08 16.09 -18.84
N ASP A 304 -11.11 16.15 -19.76
CA ASP A 304 -10.49 17.41 -20.19
C ASP A 304 -11.27 18.07 -21.35
N ASP A 305 -12.35 17.43 -21.83
CA ASP A 305 -13.20 17.91 -22.92
C ASP A 305 -14.50 18.55 -22.40
N GLU A 306 -14.57 19.87 -22.50
CA GLU A 306 -15.69 20.65 -21.95
C GLU A 306 -17.04 20.28 -22.57
N ASP A 307 -17.10 19.95 -23.86
CA ASP A 307 -18.34 19.58 -24.55
C ASP A 307 -18.87 18.24 -24.04
N GLN A 308 -17.97 17.25 -23.88
CA GLN A 308 -18.35 15.94 -23.34
C GLN A 308 -18.76 16.03 -21.86
N VAL A 309 -18.06 16.86 -21.08
CA VAL A 309 -18.41 17.12 -19.67
C VAL A 309 -19.79 17.77 -19.56
N ALA A 310 -20.07 18.80 -20.36
CA ALA A 310 -21.37 19.47 -20.39
C ALA A 310 -22.49 18.51 -20.81
N TRP A 311 -22.24 17.71 -21.85
CA TRP A 311 -23.16 16.69 -22.32
C TRP A 311 -23.46 15.65 -21.24
N ALA A 312 -22.43 15.16 -20.53
CA ALA A 312 -22.59 14.17 -19.48
C ALA A 312 -23.31 14.76 -18.26
N LYS A 313 -23.03 16.01 -17.89
CA LYS A 313 -23.67 16.72 -16.76
C LYS A 313 -25.19 16.77 -16.88
N SER A 314 -25.72 16.94 -18.09
CA SER A 314 -27.16 17.04 -18.33
C SER A 314 -27.93 15.72 -18.27
N ARG A 315 -27.25 14.57 -18.07
CA ARG A 315 -27.86 13.24 -18.13
C ARG A 315 -27.66 12.42 -16.85
N PRO A 316 -28.65 11.59 -16.48
CA PRO A 316 -28.50 10.62 -15.40
C PRO A 316 -27.57 9.48 -15.84
N GLY A 317 -26.74 9.00 -14.90
CA GLY A 317 -25.76 7.95 -15.17
C GLY A 317 -24.47 8.14 -14.38
N LYS A 318 -23.69 7.07 -14.28
CA LYS A 318 -22.37 7.09 -13.64
C LYS A 318 -21.33 7.55 -14.66
N ILE A 319 -20.66 8.65 -14.36
CA ILE A 319 -19.57 9.13 -15.22
C ILE A 319 -18.31 8.30 -14.95
N VAL A 320 -17.70 7.83 -16.01
CA VAL A 320 -16.39 7.18 -16.01
C VAL A 320 -15.46 7.97 -16.92
N LEU A 321 -14.37 8.49 -16.36
CA LEU A 321 -13.37 9.20 -17.12
C LEU A 321 -12.39 8.26 -17.81
N VAL A 322 -12.05 8.56 -19.05
CA VAL A 322 -10.93 7.93 -19.76
C VAL A 322 -9.66 8.79 -19.74
N ASN A 323 -9.83 10.08 -19.46
CA ASN A 323 -8.79 11.09 -19.27
C ASN A 323 -9.33 12.22 -18.34
N GLY A 324 -8.45 13.03 -17.76
CA GLY A 324 -8.80 14.15 -16.88
C GLY A 324 -8.75 13.84 -15.38
N ASN A 325 -9.26 14.77 -14.55
CA ASN A 325 -9.19 14.70 -13.08
C ASN A 325 -10.54 14.29 -12.44
N PRO A 326 -10.67 13.04 -11.94
CA PRO A 326 -11.92 12.56 -11.37
C PRO A 326 -12.37 13.32 -10.11
N ILE A 327 -11.42 13.72 -9.26
CA ILE A 327 -11.73 14.35 -7.98
C ILE A 327 -12.26 15.77 -8.21
N GLU A 328 -11.57 16.53 -9.03
CA GLU A 328 -11.98 17.89 -9.41
C GLU A 328 -13.33 17.87 -10.12
N LEU A 329 -13.52 16.97 -11.08
CA LEU A 329 -14.79 16.86 -11.79
C LEU A 329 -15.92 16.37 -10.88
N SER A 330 -15.64 15.46 -9.94
CA SER A 330 -16.62 15.01 -8.95
C SER A 330 -17.10 16.16 -8.06
N ASN A 331 -16.17 17.02 -7.61
CA ASN A 331 -16.49 18.23 -6.84
C ASN A 331 -17.29 19.23 -7.67
N LEU A 332 -16.90 19.46 -8.93
CA LEU A 332 -17.59 20.39 -9.84
C LEU A 332 -19.03 19.95 -10.16
N LEU A 333 -19.25 18.65 -10.34
CA LEU A 333 -20.54 18.09 -10.71
C LEU A 333 -21.42 17.73 -9.50
N GLY A 334 -20.87 17.74 -8.28
CA GLY A 334 -21.59 17.34 -7.07
C GLY A 334 -22.04 15.87 -7.07
N ARG A 335 -21.38 15.00 -7.87
CA ARG A 335 -21.69 13.57 -7.97
C ARG A 335 -20.42 12.75 -8.14
N HIS A 336 -20.47 11.47 -7.77
CA HIS A 336 -19.33 10.57 -7.92
C HIS A 336 -18.91 10.40 -9.38
N VAL A 337 -17.63 10.60 -9.64
CA VAL A 337 -16.99 10.39 -10.94
C VAL A 337 -15.94 9.28 -10.78
N PHE A 338 -15.99 8.30 -11.66
CA PHE A 338 -15.07 7.16 -11.70
C PHE A 338 -14.02 7.37 -12.79
N PHE A 339 -12.99 6.51 -12.82
CA PHE A 339 -11.99 6.51 -13.88
C PHE A 339 -11.82 5.08 -14.41
N ASP A 340 -11.69 4.89 -15.72
CA ASP A 340 -11.46 3.59 -16.35
C ASP A 340 -10.01 3.14 -16.16
N GLN A 341 -9.69 2.72 -14.94
CA GLN A 341 -8.35 2.31 -14.57
C GLN A 341 -7.89 1.10 -15.40
N LEU A 342 -6.70 1.21 -15.97
CA LEU A 342 -6.10 0.16 -16.82
C LEU A 342 -6.93 -0.17 -18.06
N SER A 343 -7.80 0.73 -18.50
CA SER A 343 -8.61 0.55 -19.72
C SER A 343 -9.52 -0.69 -19.65
N PHE A 344 -9.97 -1.07 -18.45
CA PHE A 344 -10.74 -2.29 -18.24
C PHE A 344 -12.09 -2.25 -18.95
N LEU A 345 -12.87 -1.19 -18.73
CA LEU A 345 -14.21 -1.03 -19.31
C LEU A 345 -14.10 -0.79 -20.82
N SER A 346 -13.25 0.13 -21.24
CA SER A 346 -13.00 0.41 -22.66
C SER A 346 -12.56 -0.84 -23.43
N THR A 347 -11.66 -1.66 -22.88
CA THR A 347 -11.23 -2.91 -23.53
C THR A 347 -12.33 -3.96 -23.52
N LYS A 348 -13.00 -4.19 -22.37
CA LYS A 348 -14.04 -5.21 -22.23
C LYS A 348 -15.20 -4.98 -23.18
N PHE A 349 -15.61 -3.72 -23.34
CA PHE A 349 -16.71 -3.31 -24.21
C PHE A 349 -16.24 -2.86 -25.59
N LYS A 350 -14.93 -3.00 -25.88
CA LYS A 350 -14.28 -2.68 -27.15
C LYS A 350 -14.56 -1.26 -27.64
N ILE A 351 -14.67 -0.30 -26.71
CA ILE A 351 -14.93 1.11 -27.00
C ILE A 351 -13.77 1.67 -27.80
N GLN A 352 -14.07 2.32 -28.92
CA GLN A 352 -13.08 2.90 -29.82
C GLN A 352 -13.06 4.43 -29.72
N ALA A 353 -14.21 5.02 -29.41
CA ALA A 353 -14.34 6.45 -29.27
C ALA A 353 -15.18 6.86 -28.05
N VAL A 354 -14.86 8.03 -27.48
CA VAL A 354 -15.66 8.72 -26.47
C VAL A 354 -16.20 10.02 -27.08
N LEU A 355 -17.42 10.45 -26.81
CA LEU A 355 -18.35 10.06 -25.76
C LEU A 355 -19.01 8.69 -26.00
N ALA A 356 -19.04 7.82 -24.98
CA ALA A 356 -19.69 6.51 -25.06
C ALA A 356 -20.65 6.25 -23.90
N ILE A 357 -21.73 5.53 -24.16
CA ILE A 357 -22.78 5.19 -23.19
C ILE A 357 -22.99 3.69 -23.21
N ILE A 358 -23.08 3.10 -22.02
CA ILE A 358 -23.41 1.68 -21.84
C ILE A 358 -24.66 1.59 -20.98
N GLU A 359 -25.75 1.11 -21.58
CA GLU A 359 -27.03 0.93 -20.91
C GLU A 359 -27.60 -0.46 -21.19
N GLN A 360 -28.41 -0.97 -20.28
CA GLN A 360 -29.10 -2.24 -20.49
C GLN A 360 -30.34 -2.04 -21.35
N GLU A 361 -30.47 -2.84 -22.40
CA GLU A 361 -31.66 -2.94 -23.23
C GLU A 361 -32.14 -4.40 -23.19
N ASN A 362 -33.22 -4.65 -22.45
CA ASN A 362 -33.71 -6.00 -22.15
C ASN A 362 -32.62 -6.87 -21.48
N THR A 363 -32.18 -7.95 -22.14
CA THR A 363 -31.15 -8.88 -21.63
C THR A 363 -29.77 -8.64 -22.25
N VAL A 364 -29.57 -7.53 -22.96
CA VAL A 364 -28.29 -7.17 -23.58
C VAL A 364 -27.84 -5.78 -23.15
N LEU A 365 -26.56 -5.45 -23.37
CA LEU A 365 -26.08 -4.08 -23.21
C LEU A 365 -26.01 -3.39 -24.56
N LYS A 366 -26.59 -2.19 -24.63
CA LYS A 366 -26.45 -1.27 -25.74
C LYS A 366 -25.28 -0.35 -25.47
N ILE A 367 -24.31 -0.36 -26.38
CA ILE A 367 -23.14 0.52 -26.34
C ILE A 367 -23.31 1.54 -27.46
N SER A 368 -23.40 2.82 -27.11
CA SER A 368 -23.56 3.92 -28.07
C SER A 368 -22.40 4.89 -27.94
N GLU A 369 -21.62 5.05 -29.01
CA GLU A 369 -20.61 6.09 -29.17
C GLU A 369 -21.30 7.28 -29.87
N VAL A 370 -21.28 8.46 -29.26
CA VAL A 370 -22.12 9.60 -29.65
C VAL A 370 -21.25 10.79 -30.06
N SER A 371 -21.50 11.34 -31.24
CA SER A 371 -20.92 12.62 -31.66
C SER A 371 -21.59 13.76 -30.89
N THR A 372 -20.77 14.62 -30.30
CA THR A 372 -21.21 15.89 -29.70
C THR A 372 -21.02 17.08 -30.65
N TYR A 373 -20.66 16.82 -31.91
CA TYR A 373 -20.41 17.80 -32.98
C TYR A 373 -21.37 17.61 -34.15
#